data_AF-A0A932NF82-F1
#
_entry.id   AF-A0A932NF82-F1
#
_cell.length_a   1.000
_cell.length_b   1.000
_cell.length_c   1.000
_cell.angle_alpha   90.00
_cell.angle_beta   90.00
_cell.angle_gamma   90.00
#
_symmetry.space_group_name_H-M   'P 1'
#
loop_
_entity.id
_entity.type
_entity.pdbx_description
1 polymer ?
#
loop_
_entity_poly.entity_id
_entity_poly.type
_entity_poly.pdbx_seq_one_letter_code
_entity_poly.pdbx_strand_id
1 'polypeptide(L)'
;MIKSLKEHHRWNETLFMGIISILCFCFSIFRFIYTKEGLLLFLNWNLFLAFVPWALSTIAIIKPKLQTSKYSILILLSIWLLFFPNSPYILTDLFHLRVRPSIPIWFDLILILFFAWT
;
A
#
# COMPACT_ATOMS: atom_id res chain seq x y z
N MET A 1 18.08 12.82 -0.34
CA MET A 1 16.72 12.25 -0.23
C MET A 1 16.05 12.65 1.09
N ILE A 2 16.58 12.27 2.26
CA ILE A 2 16.00 12.60 3.58
C ILE A 2 15.92 14.12 3.86
N LYS A 3 16.97 14.89 3.51
CA LYS A 3 16.96 16.37 3.62
C LYS A 3 15.87 17.03 2.75
N SER A 4 15.72 16.56 1.51
CA SER A 4 14.71 17.06 0.55
C SER A 4 13.27 16.69 0.95
N LEU A 5 13.05 15.52 1.58
CA LEU A 5 11.74 15.15 2.13
C LEU A 5 11.35 15.99 3.36
N LYS A 6 12.33 16.38 4.18
CA LYS A 6 12.11 17.30 5.31
C LYS A 6 11.78 18.72 4.85
N GLU A 7 12.42 19.21 3.80
CA GLU A 7 12.14 20.53 3.23
C GLU A 7 10.73 20.64 2.62
N HIS A 8 10.20 19.56 2.06
CA HIS A 8 8.85 19.54 1.47
C HIS A 8 7.73 19.10 2.41
N HIS A 9 7.95 19.03 3.74
CA HIS A 9 6.95 18.57 4.73
C HIS A 9 6.45 17.12 4.56
N ARG A 10 6.97 16.36 3.57
CA ARG A 10 6.57 14.98 3.28
C ARG A 10 7.13 13.96 4.24
N TRP A 11 8.08 14.34 5.09
CA TRP A 11 8.71 13.43 6.04
C TRP A 11 7.71 12.77 7.00
N ASN A 12 6.75 13.54 7.50
CA ASN A 12 5.72 13.01 8.38
C ASN A 12 4.79 12.02 7.64
N GLU A 13 4.47 12.28 6.38
CA GLU A 13 3.69 11.35 5.53
C GLU A 13 4.44 10.02 5.35
N THR A 14 5.74 10.09 5.04
CA THR A 14 6.56 8.89 4.85
C THR A 14 6.68 8.06 6.12
N LEU A 15 6.82 8.71 7.28
CA LEU A 15 6.87 8.04 8.56
C LEU A 15 5.53 7.40 8.90
N PHE A 16 4.43 8.12 8.70
CA PHE A 16 3.09 7.62 8.96
C PHE A 16 2.76 6.39 8.11
N MET A 17 2.98 6.48 6.78
CA MET A 17 2.80 5.36 5.86
C MET A 17 3.71 4.18 6.22
N GLY A 18 4.97 4.44 6.58
CA GLY A 18 5.92 3.41 6.99
C GLY A 18 5.47 2.67 8.26
N ILE A 19 5.02 3.40 9.28
CA ILE A 19 4.53 2.81 10.53
C ILE A 19 3.30 1.94 10.29
N ILE A 20 2.32 2.43 9.53
CA ILE A 20 1.10 1.68 9.21
C ILE A 20 1.43 0.43 8.39
N SER A 21 2.34 0.54 7.42
CA SER A 21 2.79 -0.60 6.60
C SER A 21 3.43 -1.69 7.45
N ILE A 22 4.30 -1.32 8.41
CA ILE A 22 4.93 -2.27 9.34
C ILE A 22 3.85 -2.95 10.20
N LEU A 23 2.89 -2.18 10.70
CA LEU A 23 1.80 -2.69 11.54
C LEU A 23 0.90 -3.66 10.76
N CYS A 24 0.57 -3.36 9.50
CA CYS A 24 -0.17 -4.25 8.60
C CYS A 24 0.59 -5.55 8.35
N PHE A 25 1.90 -5.46 8.10
CA PHE A 25 2.76 -6.63 7.91
C PHE A 25 2.83 -7.52 9.16
N CYS A 26 2.97 -6.91 10.35
CA CYS A 26 2.95 -7.62 11.63
C CYS A 26 1.63 -8.37 11.84
N PHE A 27 0.49 -7.74 11.57
CA PHE A 27 -0.81 -8.41 11.68
C PHE A 27 -0.99 -9.54 10.66
N SER A 28 -0.52 -9.36 9.43
CA SER A 28 -0.53 -10.42 8.42
C SER A 28 0.29 -11.64 8.87
N ILE A 29 1.47 -11.43 9.46
CA ILE A 29 2.32 -12.51 9.97
C ILE A 29 1.67 -13.19 11.18
N PHE A 30 1.13 -12.41 12.11
CA PHE A 30 0.46 -12.94 13.30
C PHE A 30 -0.68 -13.88 12.92
N ARG A 31 -1.53 -13.47 11.96
CA ARG A 31 -2.60 -14.31 11.42
C ARG A 31 -2.07 -15.59 10.80
N PHE A 32 -1.00 -15.49 10.02
CA PHE A 32 -0.39 -16.63 9.34
C PHE A 32 0.12 -17.67 10.36
N ILE A 33 0.81 -17.23 11.42
CA ILE A 33 1.30 -18.13 12.47
C ILE A 33 0.14 -18.81 13.21
N TYR A 34 -0.94 -18.07 13.49
CA TYR A 34 -2.08 -18.58 14.25
C TYR A 34 -2.95 -19.56 13.45
N THR A 35 -3.21 -19.26 12.18
CA THR A 35 -4.14 -20.03 11.33
C THR A 35 -3.42 -21.09 10.51
N LYS A 36 -2.11 -20.94 10.28
CA LYS A 36 -1.28 -21.73 9.34
C LYS A 36 -1.80 -21.74 7.90
N GLU A 37 -2.71 -20.82 7.56
CA GLU A 37 -3.30 -20.67 6.23
C GLU A 37 -2.80 -19.38 5.56
N GLY A 38 -2.26 -19.50 4.35
CA GLY A 38 -1.68 -18.40 3.58
C GLY A 38 -2.67 -17.50 2.84
N LEU A 39 -3.97 -17.60 3.13
CA LEU A 39 -5.03 -17.08 2.26
C LEU A 39 -5.05 -15.55 2.14
N LEU A 40 -4.52 -14.80 3.13
CA LEU A 40 -4.42 -13.34 3.09
C LEU A 40 -2.98 -12.85 2.88
N LEU A 41 -2.01 -13.74 2.60
CA LEU A 41 -0.63 -13.32 2.37
C LEU A 41 -0.49 -12.44 1.12
N PHE A 42 -1.41 -12.55 0.17
CA PHE A 42 -1.46 -11.71 -1.02
C PHE A 42 -1.78 -10.24 -0.68
N LEU A 43 -2.34 -9.90 0.49
CA LEU A 43 -2.48 -8.50 0.93
C LEU A 43 -1.12 -7.78 1.03
N ASN A 44 -0.04 -8.51 1.32
CA ASN A 44 1.31 -7.95 1.31
C ASN A 44 1.72 -7.51 -0.10
N TRP A 45 1.20 -8.18 -1.14
CA TRP A 45 1.37 -7.74 -2.53
C TRP A 45 0.62 -6.44 -2.81
N ASN A 46 -0.59 -6.28 -2.27
CA ASN A 46 -1.33 -5.02 -2.34
C ASN A 46 -0.57 -3.86 -1.67
N LEU A 47 0.04 -4.11 -0.51
CA LEU A 47 0.87 -3.13 0.18
C LEU A 47 2.10 -2.74 -0.65
N PHE A 48 2.77 -3.71 -1.30
CA PHE A 48 3.88 -3.43 -2.21
C PHE A 48 3.46 -2.55 -3.39
N LEU A 49 2.31 -2.85 -4.00
CA LEU A 49 1.79 -2.08 -5.13
C LEU A 49 1.38 -0.65 -4.72
N ALA A 50 0.90 -0.44 -3.50
CA ALA A 50 0.58 0.89 -2.95
C ALA A 50 1.81 1.81 -2.84
N PHE A 51 3.02 1.25 -2.64
CA PHE A 51 4.25 2.05 -2.63
C PHE A 51 4.64 2.60 -4.01
N VAL A 52 4.16 2.01 -5.11
CA VAL A 52 4.57 2.40 -6.47
C VAL A 52 4.09 3.81 -6.84
N PRO A 53 2.79 4.16 -6.73
CA PRO A 53 2.31 5.53 -6.96
C PRO A 53 3.00 6.56 -6.08
N TRP A 54 3.24 6.23 -4.81
CA TRP A 54 3.90 7.11 -3.85
C TRP A 54 5.38 7.37 -4.22
N ALA A 55 6.12 6.33 -4.62
CA ALA A 55 7.50 6.44 -5.07
C ALA A 55 7.60 7.30 -6.34
N LEU A 56 6.69 7.11 -7.31
CA LEU A 56 6.64 7.89 -8.55
C LEU A 56 6.39 9.37 -8.27
N SER A 57 5.43 9.70 -7.40
CA SER A 57 5.18 11.08 -6.95
C SER A 57 6.42 11.69 -6.29
N THR A 58 7.10 10.93 -5.43
CA THR A 58 8.32 11.39 -4.75
C THR A 58 9.47 11.67 -5.73
N ILE A 59 9.68 10.80 -6.72
CA ILE A 59 10.68 11.00 -7.77
C ILE A 59 10.38 12.25 -8.59
N ALA A 60 9.11 12.48 -8.92
CA ALA A 60 8.69 13.66 -9.68
C ALA A 60 8.94 14.98 -8.94
N ILE A 61 8.81 15.00 -7.61
CA ILE A 61 9.10 16.18 -6.79
C ILE A 61 10.61 16.41 -6.67
N ILE A 62 11.39 15.36 -6.41
CA ILE A 62 12.85 15.47 -6.21
C ILE A 62 13.57 15.85 -7.50
N LYS A 63 13.04 15.46 -8.66
CA LYS A 63 13.62 15.76 -9.97
C LYS A 63 12.70 16.67 -10.79
N PRO A 64 12.74 18.00 -10.58
CA PRO A 64 11.89 18.95 -11.31
C PRO A 64 12.12 18.92 -12.83
N LYS A 65 13.30 18.45 -13.30
CA LYS A 65 13.57 18.21 -14.72
C LYS A 65 12.66 17.15 -15.37
N LEU A 66 12.09 16.23 -14.59
CA LEU A 66 11.06 15.30 -15.11
C LEU A 66 9.73 16.02 -15.38
N GLN A 67 9.45 17.13 -14.70
CA GLN A 67 8.21 17.89 -14.90
C GLN A 67 8.27 18.79 -16.14
N THR A 68 9.47 19.08 -16.66
CA THR A 68 9.61 19.93 -17.86
C THR A 68 9.25 19.24 -19.17
N SER A 69 9.23 17.89 -19.23
CA SER A 69 8.89 17.15 -20.44
C SER A 69 7.47 16.57 -20.36
N LYS A 70 6.61 16.95 -21.32
CA LYS A 70 5.25 16.39 -21.44
C LYS A 70 5.24 14.86 -21.52
N TYR A 71 6.23 14.27 -22.21
CA TYR A 71 6.35 12.81 -22.31
C TYR A 71 6.70 12.16 -20.97
N SER A 72 7.57 12.79 -20.19
CA SER A 72 7.95 12.28 -18.87
C SER A 72 6.78 12.31 -17.89
N ILE A 73 5.96 13.38 -17.93
CA ILE A 73 4.72 13.46 -17.14
C ILE A 73 3.72 12.41 -17.61
N LEU A 74 3.54 12.23 -18.93
CA LEU A 74 2.60 11.25 -19.48
C LEU A 74 2.96 9.83 -19.04
N ILE A 75 4.23 9.45 -19.14
CA ILE A 75 4.71 8.13 -18.68
C ILE A 75 4.47 7.97 -17.18
N LEU A 76 4.79 8.98 -16.38
CA LEU A 76 4.57 8.94 -14.93
C LEU A 76 3.08 8.77 -14.58
N LEU A 77 2.21 9.51 -15.26
CA LEU A 77 0.75 9.41 -15.11
C LEU A 77 0.21 8.06 -15.57
N SER A 78 0.68 7.53 -16.71
CA SER A 78 0.27 6.21 -17.20
C SER A 78 0.67 5.11 -16.22
N ILE A 79 1.90 5.13 -15.71
CA ILE A 79 2.33 4.16 -14.71
C ILE A 79 1.49 4.34 -13.44
N TRP A 80 1.31 5.57 -12.96
CA TRP A 80 0.45 5.86 -11.80
C TRP A 80 -0.98 5.31 -11.99
N LEU A 81 -1.59 5.51 -13.16
CA LEU A 81 -2.93 5.06 -13.48
C LEU A 81 -3.03 3.53 -13.59
N LEU A 82 -1.95 2.85 -13.98
CA LEU A 82 -1.89 1.40 -14.09
C LEU A 82 -1.83 0.74 -12.69
N PHE A 83 -1.25 1.41 -11.70
CA PHE A 83 -1.21 0.97 -10.31
C PHE A 83 -2.40 1.48 -9.47
N PHE A 84 -3.14 2.49 -9.93
CA PHE A 84 -4.39 2.96 -9.32
C PHE A 84 -5.51 1.89 -9.16
N PRO A 85 -5.81 1.02 -10.16
CA PRO A 85 -6.85 0.00 -10.03
C PRO A 85 -6.54 -1.08 -8.99
N ASN A 86 -5.34 -1.10 -8.41
CA ASN A 86 -5.04 -2.05 -7.36
C ASN A 86 -5.79 -1.74 -6.04
N SER A 87 -6.28 -0.51 -5.87
CA SER A 87 -7.11 -0.13 -4.71
C SER A 87 -8.49 -0.83 -4.70
N PRO A 88 -9.24 -0.92 -5.82
CA PRO A 88 -10.46 -1.74 -5.87
C PRO A 88 -10.26 -3.26 -5.67
N TYR A 89 -9.05 -3.80 -5.84
CA TYR A 89 -8.80 -5.23 -5.61
C TYR A 89 -9.10 -5.63 -4.15
N ILE A 90 -8.81 -4.74 -3.20
CA ILE A 90 -9.12 -4.93 -1.78
C ILE A 90 -10.63 -5.07 -1.54
N LEU A 91 -11.46 -4.44 -2.38
CA LEU A 91 -12.92 -4.62 -2.33
C LEU A 91 -13.33 -6.04 -2.74
N THR A 92 -12.64 -6.62 -3.72
CA THR A 92 -12.92 -8.00 -4.16
C THR A 92 -12.47 -9.05 -3.13
N ASP A 93 -11.51 -8.69 -2.29
CA ASP A 93 -11.03 -9.54 -1.20
C ASP A 93 -12.07 -9.70 -0.07
N LEU A 94 -12.97 -8.73 0.08
CA LEU A 94 -14.12 -8.83 1.00
C LEU A 94 -15.03 -10.01 0.63
N PHE A 95 -15.14 -10.38 -0.64
CA PHE A 95 -15.92 -11.56 -1.06
C PHE A 95 -15.25 -12.89 -0.69
N HIS A 96 -13.96 -12.86 -0.33
CA HIS A 96 -13.23 -14.04 0.14
C HIS A 96 -13.36 -14.25 1.66
N LEU A 97 -14.03 -13.33 2.38
CA LEU A 97 -14.37 -13.50 3.80
C LEU A 97 -15.31 -14.70 3.95
N ARG A 98 -14.80 -15.77 4.57
CA ARG A 98 -15.61 -16.92 4.99
C ARG A 98 -15.48 -17.11 6.49
N VAL A 99 -16.58 -17.52 7.11
CA VAL A 99 -16.59 -17.93 8.52
C VAL A 99 -15.69 -19.16 8.64
N ARG A 100 -14.59 -19.02 9.39
CA ARG A 100 -13.72 -20.14 9.77
C ARG A 100 -13.77 -20.29 11.28
N PRO A 101 -13.75 -21.53 11.81
CA PRO A 101 -13.79 -21.76 13.25
C PRO A 101 -12.54 -21.25 13.97
N SER A 102 -11.43 -21.08 13.25
CA SER A 102 -10.13 -20.73 13.81
C SER A 102 -9.99 -19.24 14.15
N ILE A 103 -10.58 -18.32 13.38
CA ILE A 103 -10.45 -16.87 13.59
C ILE A 103 -11.80 -16.18 13.44
N PRO A 104 -12.16 -15.24 14.34
CA PRO A 104 -13.34 -14.40 14.18
C PRO A 104 -13.30 -13.58 12.89
N ILE A 105 -14.41 -13.54 12.15
CA ILE A 105 -14.49 -12.85 10.86
C ILE A 105 -14.20 -11.33 10.95
N TRP A 106 -14.50 -10.74 12.11
CA TRP A 106 -14.20 -9.33 12.40
C TRP A 106 -12.70 -9.03 12.39
N PHE A 107 -11.86 -9.99 12.76
CA PHE A 107 -10.41 -9.83 12.70
C PHE A 107 -9.93 -9.73 11.26
N ASP A 108 -10.42 -10.62 10.38
CA ASP A 108 -10.08 -10.59 8.96
C ASP A 108 -10.62 -9.32 8.28
N LEU A 109 -11.82 -8.86 8.65
CA LEU A 109 -12.38 -7.59 8.17
C LEU A 109 -11.52 -6.40 8.57
N ILE A 110 -11.15 -6.30 9.85
CA ILE A 110 -10.29 -5.22 10.36
C ILE A 110 -8.94 -5.26 9.64
N LEU A 111 -8.33 -6.44 9.48
CA LEU A 111 -7.07 -6.59 8.75
C LEU A 111 -7.16 -6.04 7.31
N ILE A 112 -8.19 -6.44 6.56
CA ILE A 112 -8.41 -5.97 5.18
C ILE A 112 -8.61 -4.44 5.15
N LEU A 113 -9.38 -3.88 6.09
CA LEU A 113 -9.60 -2.43 6.18
C LEU A 113 -8.32 -1.65 6.52
N PHE A 114 -7.46 -2.20 7.38
CA PHE A 114 -6.16 -1.60 7.67
C PHE A 114 -5.26 -1.58 6.41
N PHE A 115 -5.23 -2.66 5.65
CA PHE A 115 -4.53 -2.69 4.36
C PHE A 115 -5.14 -1.73 3.33
N ALA A 116 -6.46 -1.54 3.33
CA ALA A 116 -7.15 -0.58 2.46
C ALA A 116 -6.81 0.89 2.78
N TRP A 117 -6.50 1.17 4.05
CA TRP A 117 -6.21 2.52 4.54
C TRP A 117 -4.77 2.98 4.26
N THR A 118 -3.86 2.03 3.98
CA THR A 118 -2.42 2.31 3.81
C THR A 118 -2.11 2.79 2.40
#